data_AF-A0A7Z1AIG7-F1
#
_entry.id   AF-A0A7Z1AIG7-F1
#
_cell.length_a   1.000
_cell.length_b   1.000
_cell.length_c   1.000
_cell.angle_alpha   90.00
_cell.angle_beta   90.00
_cell.angle_gamma   90.00
#
_symmetry.space_group_name_H-M   'P 1'
#
loop_
_entity.id
_entity.type
_entity.pdbx_description
1 polymer ?
#
loop_
_entity_poly.entity_id
_entity_poly.type
_entity_poly.pdbx_seq_one_letter_code
_entity_poly.pdbx_strand_id
1 'polypeptide(L)'
;MSNSGLIVFDKQRIAIELHWNGGRDSVEAFLEYCRLAEVPCAPLYVATVINNYMDNDGTTIYLHVLADNYSESDALKTMRTDHGVYWVKDYEIVKRTYPHGVVKEQRSHDLDEFLHDIDSKQPAERQLGAVLDAEEVPVSDVRVGDFVFMPRRFMRREARRPFAVAGITADKFVNGKRRARAPYVAMFGSSGDYSNNPNNYIPGETVRRVRRLP
;
A
#
# COMPACT_ATOMS: atom_id res chain seq x y z
N MET A 1 -29.40 4.56 -4.83
CA MET A 1 -28.44 5.62 -4.46
C MET A 1 -27.08 5.09 -4.85
N SER A 2 -26.34 5.81 -5.71
CA SER A 2 -24.98 5.40 -6.06
C SER A 2 -24.06 5.73 -4.86
N ASN A 3 -22.96 4.97 -4.73
CA ASN A 3 -21.88 5.24 -3.77
C ASN A 3 -20.62 5.43 -4.63
N SER A 4 -20.65 6.48 -5.46
CA SER A 4 -19.63 6.71 -6.48
C SER A 4 -18.56 7.71 -6.05
N GLY A 5 -17.34 7.54 -6.55
CA GLY A 5 -16.21 8.42 -6.27
C GLY A 5 -15.16 8.36 -7.38
N LEU A 6 -14.53 9.49 -7.71
CA LEU A 6 -13.49 9.56 -8.73
C LEU A 6 -12.12 9.70 -8.09
N ILE A 7 -11.16 8.85 -8.45
CA ILE A 7 -9.79 8.89 -7.98
C ILE A 7 -8.89 9.39 -9.12
N VAL A 8 -8.28 10.55 -8.92
CA VAL A 8 -7.35 11.20 -9.84
C VAL A 8 -5.95 11.10 -9.27
N PHE A 9 -5.02 10.54 -10.04
CA PHE A 9 -3.66 10.28 -9.59
C PHE A 9 -2.71 11.37 -10.09
N ASP A 10 -1.78 11.82 -9.23
CA ASP A 10 -0.78 12.84 -9.58
C ASP A 10 -0.01 12.45 -10.85
N LYS A 11 0.05 13.39 -11.81
CA LYS A 11 0.73 13.25 -13.11
C LYS A 11 0.23 12.10 -13.99
N GLN A 12 -0.95 11.54 -13.71
CA GLN A 12 -1.57 10.52 -14.54
C GLN A 12 -2.71 11.10 -15.38
N ARG A 13 -2.89 10.54 -16.58
CA ARG A 13 -3.98 10.92 -17.50
C ARG A 13 -5.18 9.98 -17.43
N ILE A 14 -5.17 9.04 -16.50
CA ILE A 14 -6.26 8.09 -16.29
C ILE A 14 -6.77 8.29 -14.86
N ALA A 15 -8.08 8.39 -14.70
CA ALA A 15 -8.76 8.34 -13.40
C ALA A 15 -9.58 7.06 -13.27
N ILE A 16 -9.82 6.65 -12.03
CA ILE A 16 -10.68 5.54 -11.67
C ILE A 16 -11.97 6.13 -11.12
N GLU A 17 -13.10 5.88 -11.77
CA GLU A 17 -14.40 6.07 -11.15
C GLU A 17 -14.86 4.75 -10.53
N LEU A 18 -15.19 4.82 -9.24
CA LEU A 18 -15.84 3.77 -8.49
C LEU A 18 -17.34 3.98 -8.61
N HIS A 19 -18.08 2.95 -9.03
CA HIS A 19 -19.54 2.97 -9.06
C HIS A 19 -20.16 2.60 -7.70
N TRP A 20 -19.38 1.90 -6.87
CA TRP A 20 -19.68 1.46 -5.51
C TRP A 20 -18.41 1.55 -4.64
N ASN A 21 -18.55 1.74 -3.32
CA ASN A 21 -17.43 1.98 -2.40
C ASN A 21 -16.59 3.22 -2.77
N GLY A 22 -17.25 4.28 -3.25
CA GLY A 22 -16.65 5.59 -3.50
C GLY A 22 -16.42 6.41 -2.23
N GLY A 23 -16.88 5.94 -1.06
CA GLY A 23 -16.63 6.53 0.25
C GLY A 23 -15.16 6.71 0.56
N ARG A 24 -14.83 7.69 1.42
CA ARG A 24 -13.44 8.02 1.74
C ARG A 24 -12.74 6.88 2.46
N ASP A 25 -13.44 6.22 3.38
CA ASP A 25 -12.97 5.04 4.10
C ASP A 25 -12.53 3.92 3.14
N SER A 26 -13.33 3.63 2.11
CA SER A 26 -12.97 2.69 1.04
C SER A 26 -11.75 3.15 0.25
N VAL A 27 -11.72 4.41 -0.21
CA VAL A 27 -10.60 4.92 -1.02
C VAL A 27 -9.30 4.92 -0.23
N GLU A 28 -9.32 5.34 1.04
CA GLU A 28 -8.16 5.27 1.93
C GLU A 28 -7.70 3.83 2.14
N ALA A 29 -8.63 2.88 2.36
CA ALA A 29 -8.29 1.47 2.52
C ALA A 29 -7.65 0.86 1.25
N PHE A 30 -8.17 1.17 0.06
CA PHE A 30 -7.57 0.69 -1.20
C PHE A 30 -6.16 1.24 -1.42
N LEU A 31 -5.95 2.52 -1.14
CA LEU A 31 -4.65 3.16 -1.30
C LEU A 31 -3.65 2.61 -0.28
N GLU A 32 -4.06 2.46 0.97
CA GLU A 32 -3.23 1.89 2.04
C GLU A 32 -2.87 0.43 1.76
N TYR A 33 -3.83 -0.37 1.29
CA TYR A 33 -3.55 -1.74 0.86
C TYR A 33 -2.51 -1.77 -0.28
N CYS A 34 -2.66 -0.90 -1.28
CA CYS A 34 -1.69 -0.80 -2.37
C CYS A 34 -0.29 -0.40 -1.88
N ARG A 35 -0.20 0.56 -0.95
CA ARG A 35 1.05 0.98 -0.29
C ARG A 35 1.72 -0.21 0.38
N LEU A 36 0.97 -0.91 1.23
CA LEU A 36 1.45 -2.07 1.97
C LEU A 36 1.86 -3.20 1.02
N ALA A 37 1.10 -3.46 -0.04
CA ALA A 37 1.37 -4.50 -1.02
C ALA A 37 2.48 -4.18 -2.03
N GLU A 38 3.07 -2.98 -1.94
CA GLU A 38 4.07 -2.45 -2.88
C GLU A 38 3.53 -2.45 -4.33
N VAL A 39 2.22 -2.23 -4.48
CA VAL A 39 1.54 -2.05 -5.77
C VAL A 39 1.72 -0.59 -6.17
N PRO A 40 2.23 -0.27 -7.39
CA PRO A 40 2.42 1.11 -7.79
C PRO A 40 1.16 1.96 -7.64
N CYS A 41 1.29 3.17 -7.08
CA CYS A 41 0.21 4.17 -6.98
C CYS A 41 -0.14 4.75 -8.36
N ALA A 42 -0.71 3.92 -9.23
CA ALA A 42 -1.10 4.29 -10.58
C ALA A 42 -2.41 3.59 -10.98
N PRO A 43 -3.24 4.23 -11.83
CA PRO A 43 -4.62 3.85 -12.07
C PRO A 43 -4.81 2.36 -12.42
N LEU A 44 -4.04 1.83 -13.36
CA LEU A 44 -4.21 0.44 -13.81
C LEU A 44 -3.84 -0.60 -12.73
N TYR A 45 -2.87 -0.28 -11.88
CA TYR A 45 -2.43 -1.16 -10.80
C TYR A 45 -3.43 -1.13 -9.64
N VAL A 46 -3.85 0.06 -9.22
CA VAL A 46 -4.86 0.23 -8.17
C VAL A 46 -6.20 -0.37 -8.60
N ALA A 47 -6.61 -0.14 -9.85
CA ALA A 47 -7.84 -0.73 -10.39
C ALA A 47 -7.84 -2.27 -10.29
N THR A 48 -6.68 -2.93 -10.42
CA THR A 48 -6.59 -4.39 -10.29
C THR A 48 -6.93 -4.85 -8.86
N VAL A 49 -6.41 -4.16 -7.84
CA VAL A 49 -6.70 -4.47 -6.42
C VAL A 49 -8.18 -4.28 -6.12
N ILE A 50 -8.75 -3.15 -6.55
CA ILE A 50 -10.17 -2.83 -6.38
C ILE A 50 -11.03 -3.85 -7.13
N ASN A 51 -10.69 -4.19 -8.36
CA ASN A 51 -11.48 -5.11 -9.18
C ASN A 51 -11.53 -6.53 -8.58
N ASN A 52 -10.42 -7.00 -8.00
CA ASN A 52 -10.41 -8.27 -7.26
C ASN A 52 -11.34 -8.23 -6.05
N TYR A 53 -11.34 -7.11 -5.31
CA TYR A 53 -12.22 -6.91 -4.17
C TYR A 53 -13.71 -6.94 -4.54
N MET A 54 -14.05 -6.33 -5.69
CA MET A 54 -15.42 -6.18 -6.19
C MET A 54 -15.92 -7.39 -7.00
N ASP A 55 -15.29 -8.56 -6.81
CA ASP A 55 -15.63 -9.82 -7.50
C ASP A 55 -15.58 -9.77 -9.05
N ASN A 56 -14.91 -8.75 -9.63
CA ASN A 56 -14.70 -8.59 -11.08
C ASN A 56 -15.99 -8.68 -11.92
N ASP A 57 -17.06 -8.05 -11.45
CA ASP A 57 -18.36 -8.05 -12.12
C ASP A 57 -18.41 -7.21 -13.41
N GLY A 58 -17.35 -6.43 -13.68
CA GLY A 58 -17.22 -5.55 -14.83
C GLY A 58 -18.06 -4.26 -14.76
N THR A 59 -18.75 -4.00 -13.64
CA THR A 59 -19.61 -2.82 -13.48
C THR A 59 -19.18 -1.87 -12.37
N THR A 60 -18.13 -2.24 -11.64
CA THR A 60 -17.72 -1.49 -10.44
C THR A 60 -16.69 -0.38 -10.70
N ILE A 61 -15.87 -0.52 -11.76
CA ILE A 61 -14.82 0.44 -12.09
C ILE A 61 -14.99 0.95 -13.53
N TYR A 62 -14.96 2.27 -13.69
CA TYR A 62 -14.84 2.92 -14.99
C TYR A 62 -13.51 3.69 -15.07
N LEU A 63 -12.85 3.62 -16.23
CA LEU A 63 -11.61 4.35 -16.48
C LEU A 63 -11.88 5.58 -17.34
N HIS A 64 -11.45 6.74 -16.86
CA HIS A 64 -11.62 8.01 -17.56
C HIS A 64 -10.29 8.51 -18.10
N VAL A 65 -10.25 8.85 -19.39
CA VAL A 65 -9.11 9.56 -19.97
C VAL A 65 -9.28 11.04 -19.70
N LEU A 66 -8.33 11.61 -18.96
CA LEU A 66 -8.32 13.01 -18.59
C LEU A 66 -7.67 13.87 -19.69
N ALA A 67 -8.22 15.06 -19.89
CA ALA A 67 -7.60 16.09 -20.71
C ALA A 67 -6.25 16.51 -20.13
N ASP A 68 -5.38 17.08 -20.97
CA ASP A 68 -4.15 17.69 -20.48
C ASP A 68 -4.48 18.86 -19.56
N ASN A 69 -3.78 18.97 -18.43
CA ASN A 69 -4.04 19.93 -17.36
C ASN A 69 -5.44 19.82 -16.72
N TYR A 70 -6.01 18.61 -16.66
CA TYR A 70 -7.28 18.35 -15.98
C TYR A 70 -7.30 18.98 -14.59
N SER A 71 -8.28 19.86 -14.39
CA SER A 71 -8.40 20.70 -13.20
C SER A 71 -9.65 20.37 -12.41
N GLU A 72 -9.75 20.94 -11.21
CA GLU A 72 -10.97 20.88 -10.42
C GLU A 72 -12.17 21.49 -11.14
N SER A 73 -11.97 22.57 -11.88
CA SER A 73 -13.04 23.15 -12.70
C SER A 73 -13.58 22.14 -13.71
N ASP A 74 -12.72 21.29 -14.27
CA ASP A 74 -13.14 20.24 -15.20
C ASP A 74 -13.92 19.15 -14.47
N ALA A 75 -13.46 18.73 -13.28
CA ALA A 75 -14.18 17.81 -12.41
C ALA A 75 -15.59 18.33 -12.04
N LEU A 76 -15.71 19.59 -11.64
CA LEU A 76 -17.00 20.22 -11.28
C LEU A 76 -18.00 20.26 -12.45
N LYS A 77 -17.52 20.29 -13.70
CA LYS A 77 -18.36 20.33 -14.91
C LYS A 77 -18.77 18.96 -15.41
N THR A 78 -17.91 17.96 -15.22
CA THR A 78 -18.01 16.68 -15.93
C THR A 78 -18.47 15.53 -15.04
N MET A 79 -18.18 15.60 -13.74
CA MET A 79 -18.35 14.46 -12.85
C MET A 79 -19.58 14.63 -11.96
N ARG A 80 -20.38 13.56 -11.89
CA ARG A 80 -21.54 13.45 -11.02
C ARG A 80 -21.33 12.29 -10.04
N THR A 81 -20.32 12.44 -9.18
CA THR A 81 -20.02 11.44 -8.15
C THR A 81 -20.65 11.82 -6.81
N ASP A 82 -21.09 10.82 -6.05
CA ASP A 82 -21.74 11.05 -4.75
C ASP A 82 -20.74 11.42 -3.67
N HIS A 83 -19.50 10.92 -3.76
CA HIS A 83 -18.43 11.12 -2.78
C HIS A 83 -17.30 12.04 -3.28
N GLY A 84 -17.52 12.69 -4.42
CA GLY A 84 -16.59 13.68 -4.96
C GLY A 84 -15.38 13.09 -5.68
N VAL A 85 -14.35 13.92 -5.79
CA VAL A 85 -13.10 13.63 -6.51
C VAL A 85 -11.94 13.65 -5.52
N TYR A 86 -11.21 12.54 -5.45
CA TYR A 86 -10.03 12.34 -4.64
C TYR A 86 -8.79 12.58 -5.49
N TRP A 87 -7.98 13.56 -5.10
CA TRP A 87 -6.68 13.81 -5.70
C TRP A 87 -5.63 13.07 -4.88
N VAL A 88 -4.96 12.13 -5.51
CA VAL A 88 -4.06 11.18 -4.85
C VAL A 88 -2.62 11.42 -5.26
N LYS A 89 -1.72 11.46 -4.28
CA LYS A 89 -0.28 11.47 -4.47
C LYS A 89 0.36 10.55 -3.45
N ASP A 90 1.27 9.67 -3.89
CA ASP A 90 2.01 8.76 -3.01
C ASP A 90 1.10 7.98 -2.03
N TYR A 91 -0.01 7.44 -2.55
CA TYR A 91 -1.05 6.73 -1.79
C TYR A 91 -1.88 7.59 -0.81
N GLU A 92 -1.63 8.89 -0.74
CA GLU A 92 -2.37 9.81 0.13
C GLU A 92 -3.39 10.63 -0.67
N ILE A 93 -4.57 10.84 -0.09
CA ILE A 93 -5.55 11.80 -0.60
C ILE A 93 -5.08 13.21 -0.19
N VAL A 94 -4.44 13.92 -1.10
CA VAL A 94 -3.92 15.27 -0.86
C VAL A 94 -4.99 16.36 -0.95
N LYS A 95 -6.09 16.05 -1.66
CA LYS A 95 -7.23 16.96 -1.80
C LYS A 95 -8.50 16.19 -2.12
N ARG A 96 -9.64 16.74 -1.68
CA ARG A 96 -10.97 16.28 -2.10
C ARG A 96 -11.80 17.45 -2.62
N THR A 97 -12.41 17.26 -3.79
CA THR A 97 -13.29 18.24 -4.44
C THR A 97 -14.70 17.68 -4.50
N TYR A 98 -15.71 18.47 -4.11
CA TYR A 98 -17.11 18.05 -4.16
C TYR A 98 -17.86 18.76 -5.30
N PRO A 99 -18.25 18.04 -6.37
CA PRO A 99 -18.97 18.62 -7.50
C PRO A 99 -20.33 19.25 -7.16
N HIS A 100 -21.00 18.76 -6.12
CA HIS A 100 -22.39 19.11 -5.83
C HIS A 100 -22.68 19.49 -4.36
N GLY A 101 -21.72 20.16 -3.70
CA GLY A 101 -21.88 20.66 -2.32
C GLY A 101 -21.33 19.70 -1.24
N VAL A 102 -21.58 20.01 0.03
CA VAL A 102 -21.01 19.24 1.15
C VAL A 102 -21.72 17.89 1.26
N VAL A 103 -20.98 16.81 1.00
CA VAL A 103 -21.44 15.44 1.21
C VAL A 103 -21.13 15.04 2.66
N LYS A 104 -22.07 14.34 3.31
CA LYS A 104 -21.80 13.75 4.63
C LYS A 104 -20.71 12.70 4.49
N GLU A 105 -19.58 12.92 5.17
CA GLU A 105 -18.47 11.97 5.20
C GLU A 105 -18.96 10.58 5.63
N GLN A 106 -18.65 9.56 4.82
CA GLN A 106 -18.85 8.18 5.21
C GLN A 106 -17.59 7.72 5.96
N ARG A 107 -17.82 7.15 7.13
CA ARG A 107 -16.78 6.62 8.02
C ARG A 107 -17.36 5.44 8.80
N SER A 108 -17.91 4.49 8.05
CA SER A 108 -18.60 3.33 8.62
C SER A 108 -17.69 2.12 8.77
N HIS A 109 -16.58 2.08 8.03
CA HIS A 109 -15.66 0.95 8.04
C HIS A 109 -14.45 1.24 8.93
N ASP A 110 -14.12 0.29 9.79
CA ASP A 110 -12.81 0.24 10.43
C ASP A 110 -11.75 -0.09 9.38
N LEU A 111 -10.64 0.65 9.40
CA LEU A 111 -9.60 0.51 8.39
C LEU A 111 -8.95 -0.88 8.44
N ASP A 112 -8.74 -1.43 9.64
CA ASP A 112 -8.08 -2.73 9.81
C ASP A 112 -8.97 -3.84 9.27
N GLU A 113 -10.26 -3.84 9.65
CA GLU A 113 -11.24 -4.79 9.14
C GLU A 113 -11.34 -4.74 7.60
N PHE A 114 -11.34 -3.53 7.02
CA PHE A 114 -11.43 -3.37 5.58
C PHE A 114 -10.14 -3.83 4.85
N LEU A 115 -8.96 -3.58 5.43
CA LEU A 115 -7.71 -4.08 4.87
C LEU A 115 -7.69 -5.61 4.80
N HIS A 116 -8.19 -6.29 5.84
CA HIS A 116 -8.33 -7.74 5.85
C HIS A 116 -9.36 -8.25 4.83
N ASP A 117 -10.47 -7.53 4.65
CA ASP A 117 -11.47 -7.87 3.63
C ASP A 117 -10.90 -7.74 2.21
N ILE A 118 -10.18 -6.64 1.92
CA ILE A 118 -9.46 -6.45 0.65
C ILE A 118 -8.45 -7.58 0.41
N ASP A 119 -7.68 -7.94 1.45
CA ASP A 119 -6.67 -9.00 1.39
C ASP A 119 -7.29 -10.34 1.03
N SER A 120 -8.40 -10.70 1.68
CA SER A 120 -9.08 -11.98 1.47
C SER A 120 -9.52 -12.21 0.02
N LYS A 121 -9.73 -11.12 -0.73
CA LYS A 121 -10.14 -11.12 -2.13
C LYS A 121 -8.98 -11.10 -3.12
N GLN A 122 -7.75 -10.86 -2.68
CA GLN A 122 -6.59 -10.91 -3.57
C GLN A 122 -6.16 -12.37 -3.84
N PRO A 123 -5.48 -12.66 -4.97
CA PRO A 123 -4.88 -13.97 -5.21
C PRO A 123 -3.98 -14.39 -4.04
N ALA A 124 -3.99 -15.67 -3.66
CA ALA A 124 -3.32 -16.17 -2.45
C ALA A 124 -1.82 -15.76 -2.36
N GLU A 125 -1.09 -15.79 -3.47
CA GLU A 125 0.30 -15.36 -3.55
C GLU A 125 0.51 -13.83 -3.48
N ARG A 126 -0.58 -13.07 -3.59
CA ARG A 126 -0.63 -11.60 -3.49
C ARG A 126 -1.10 -11.11 -2.13
N GLN A 127 -1.71 -11.96 -1.31
CA GLN A 127 -2.18 -11.64 0.03
C GLN A 127 -1.03 -11.24 0.95
N LEU A 128 -1.33 -10.31 1.86
CA LEU A 128 -0.45 -9.73 2.85
C LEU A 128 -0.49 -10.51 4.16
N GLY A 129 -1.63 -11.10 4.52
CA GLY A 129 -1.83 -11.86 5.74
C GLY A 129 -1.26 -11.13 6.96
N ALA A 130 -0.40 -11.81 7.71
CA ALA A 130 0.20 -11.30 8.94
C ALA A 130 1.01 -9.99 8.81
N VAL A 131 1.28 -9.51 7.58
CA VAL A 131 1.86 -8.17 7.39
C VAL A 131 0.89 -7.07 7.82
N LEU A 132 -0.43 -7.28 7.69
CA LEU A 132 -1.45 -6.32 8.09
C LEU A 132 -1.42 -6.09 9.61
N ASP A 133 -1.26 -7.16 10.38
CA ASP A 133 -1.25 -7.13 11.84
C ASP A 133 0.10 -6.65 12.43
N ALA A 134 1.15 -6.58 11.61
CA ALA A 134 2.48 -6.17 12.01
C ALA A 134 2.48 -4.69 12.45
N GLU A 135 3.30 -4.33 13.43
CA GLU A 135 3.53 -2.91 13.76
C GLU A 135 4.54 -2.30 12.78
N GLU A 136 4.34 -1.05 12.37
CA GLU A 136 5.37 -0.29 11.66
C GLU A 136 6.27 0.39 12.71
N VAL A 137 7.57 0.10 12.67
CA VAL A 137 8.55 0.65 13.63
C VAL A 137 9.74 1.26 12.91
N PRO A 138 10.41 2.28 13.50
CA PRO A 138 11.69 2.74 13.01
C PRO A 138 12.70 1.60 12.93
N VAL A 139 13.52 1.57 11.88
CA VAL A 139 14.59 0.56 11.72
C VAL A 139 15.60 0.64 12.87
N SER A 140 15.75 1.81 13.51
CA SER A 140 16.57 2.00 14.71
C SER A 140 16.08 1.23 15.93
N ASP A 141 14.80 0.88 15.98
CA ASP A 141 14.16 0.24 17.14
C ASP A 141 14.14 -1.29 17.03
N VAL A 142 14.58 -1.80 15.88
CA VAL A 142 14.71 -3.22 15.58
C VAL A 142 15.87 -3.82 16.36
N ARG A 143 15.61 -4.97 17.01
CA ARG A 143 16.59 -5.69 17.83
C ARG A 143 16.81 -7.09 17.29
N VAL A 144 17.97 -7.66 17.64
CA VAL A 144 18.25 -9.08 17.38
C VAL A 144 17.18 -9.94 18.04
N GLY A 145 16.64 -10.91 17.29
CA GLY A 145 15.51 -11.75 17.71
C GLY A 145 14.13 -11.22 17.31
N ASP A 146 14.01 -9.96 16.89
CA ASP A 146 12.76 -9.49 16.27
C ASP A 146 12.48 -10.22 14.96
N PHE A 147 11.20 -10.32 14.59
CA PHE A 147 10.76 -10.87 13.31
C PHE A 147 10.22 -9.74 12.45
N VAL A 148 10.75 -9.56 11.24
CA VAL A 148 10.39 -8.45 10.35
C VAL A 148 10.00 -8.92 8.95
N PHE A 149 9.09 -8.21 8.31
CA PHE A 149 8.71 -8.45 6.93
C PHE A 149 9.60 -7.65 5.99
N MET A 150 10.26 -8.37 5.07
CA MET A 150 11.12 -7.76 4.08
C MET A 150 10.34 -7.40 2.81
N PRO A 151 10.81 -6.42 2.01
CA PRO A 151 10.10 -5.97 0.81
C PRO A 151 9.79 -7.09 -0.16
N ARG A 152 8.63 -6.97 -0.81
CA ARG A 152 8.08 -7.97 -1.73
C ARG A 152 9.03 -8.32 -2.88
N ARG A 153 9.85 -7.37 -3.35
CA ARG A 153 10.85 -7.61 -4.42
C ARG A 153 11.82 -8.76 -4.11
N PHE A 154 11.97 -9.15 -2.84
CA PHE A 154 12.80 -10.29 -2.44
C PHE A 154 12.05 -11.63 -2.48
N MET A 155 10.72 -11.62 -2.61
CA MET A 155 9.86 -12.81 -2.69
C MET A 155 9.58 -13.14 -4.16
N ARG A 156 10.14 -14.25 -4.66
CA ARG A 156 9.96 -14.71 -6.06
C ARG A 156 8.58 -15.36 -6.27
N ARG A 157 7.50 -14.60 -6.04
CA ARG A 157 6.06 -15.01 -6.09
C ARG A 157 5.53 -15.74 -4.85
N GLU A 158 6.26 -15.73 -3.75
CA GLU A 158 5.76 -16.22 -2.46
C GLU A 158 5.05 -15.09 -1.70
N ALA A 159 4.09 -15.46 -0.86
CA ALA A 159 3.54 -14.57 0.15
C ALA A 159 4.66 -14.07 1.08
N ARG A 160 4.53 -12.85 1.60
CA ARG A 160 5.55 -12.29 2.50
C ARG A 160 5.54 -13.06 3.82
N ARG A 161 6.70 -13.60 4.19
CA ARG A 161 6.94 -14.21 5.50
C ARG A 161 7.90 -13.35 6.33
N PRO A 162 7.81 -13.41 7.67
CA PRO A 162 8.76 -12.71 8.51
C PRO A 162 10.13 -13.42 8.53
N PHE A 163 11.19 -12.65 8.71
CA PHE A 163 12.55 -13.16 8.94
C PHE A 163 13.06 -12.68 10.29
N ALA A 164 13.77 -13.56 11.00
CA ALA A 164 14.46 -13.21 12.22
C ALA A 164 15.59 -12.22 11.94
N VAL A 165 15.70 -11.17 12.76
CA VAL A 165 16.82 -10.24 12.77
C VAL A 165 18.02 -10.97 13.38
N ALA A 166 19.00 -11.27 12.53
CA ALA A 166 20.16 -12.09 12.87
C ALA A 166 21.29 -11.29 13.53
N GLY A 167 21.33 -9.98 13.30
CA GLY A 167 22.37 -9.13 13.88
C GLY A 167 22.23 -7.66 13.50
N ILE A 168 23.08 -6.85 14.12
CA ILE A 168 23.27 -5.43 13.80
C ILE A 168 24.76 -5.23 13.55
N THR A 169 25.12 -4.71 12.40
CA THR A 169 26.54 -4.50 12.07
C THR A 169 27.15 -3.36 12.88
N ALA A 170 28.38 -3.52 13.37
CA ALA A 170 29.10 -2.44 14.04
C ALA A 170 29.46 -1.33 13.03
N ASP A 171 30.32 -1.66 12.06
CA ASP A 171 30.65 -0.82 10.90
C ASP A 171 31.26 -1.71 9.82
N LYS A 172 30.52 -1.95 8.72
CA LYS A 172 30.93 -2.90 7.67
C LYS A 172 30.57 -2.34 6.30
N PHE A 173 31.44 -2.56 5.32
CA PHE A 173 31.09 -2.34 3.91
C PHE A 173 30.56 -3.63 3.31
N VAL A 174 29.38 -3.56 2.69
CA VAL A 174 28.76 -4.67 1.97
C VAL A 174 28.39 -4.19 0.59
N ASN A 175 29.04 -4.78 -0.43
CA ASN A 175 28.89 -4.39 -1.83
C ASN A 175 29.06 -2.87 -2.05
N GLY A 176 30.14 -2.29 -1.51
CA GLY A 176 30.47 -0.87 -1.64
C GLY A 176 29.65 0.10 -0.78
N LYS A 177 28.60 -0.36 -0.09
CA LYS A 177 27.78 0.47 0.81
C LYS A 177 28.19 0.27 2.27
N ARG A 178 28.45 1.37 2.98
CA ARG A 178 28.67 1.35 4.43
C ARG A 178 27.37 0.98 5.16
N ARG A 179 27.46 0.02 6.08
CA ARG A 179 26.38 -0.52 6.91
C ARG A 179 26.77 -0.34 8.37
N ALA A 180 26.82 0.91 8.83
CA ALA A 180 27.04 1.21 10.24
C ALA A 180 25.71 1.07 10.99
N ARG A 181 25.69 0.26 12.06
CA ARG A 181 24.50 0.01 12.90
C ARG A 181 23.27 -0.48 12.13
N ALA A 182 23.47 -1.15 11.00
CA ALA A 182 22.37 -1.59 10.15
C ALA A 182 21.92 -3.00 10.56
N PRO A 183 20.63 -3.21 10.90
CA PRO A 183 20.10 -4.53 11.16
C PRO A 183 20.03 -5.36 9.87
N TYR A 184 20.28 -6.66 9.99
CA TYR A 184 20.14 -7.63 8.91
C TYR A 184 19.40 -8.88 9.36
N VAL A 185 18.70 -9.52 8.44
CA VAL A 185 17.84 -10.68 8.68
C VAL A 185 18.45 -11.99 8.20
N ALA A 186 17.97 -13.10 8.75
CA ALA A 186 18.33 -14.46 8.38
C ALA A 186 17.67 -14.92 7.06
N MET A 187 17.81 -14.15 5.97
CA MET A 187 17.17 -14.46 4.68
C MET A 187 18.10 -15.23 3.73
N PHE A 188 19.29 -14.69 3.45
CA PHE A 188 20.26 -15.30 2.53
C PHE A 188 21.62 -15.51 3.23
N GLY A 189 21.84 -16.68 3.80
CA GLY A 189 23.05 -17.00 4.57
C GLY A 189 24.06 -17.85 3.81
N SER A 190 25.33 -17.76 4.22
CA SER A 190 26.35 -18.75 3.89
C SER A 190 27.07 -19.15 5.17
N SER A 191 27.12 -20.44 5.49
CA SER A 191 27.77 -20.98 6.68
C SER A 191 27.35 -20.31 8.01
N GLY A 192 26.07 -19.93 8.13
CA GLY A 192 25.52 -19.26 9.31
C GLY A 192 25.78 -17.75 9.41
N ASP A 193 26.54 -17.16 8.48
CA ASP A 193 26.72 -15.71 8.39
C ASP A 193 25.76 -15.10 7.35
N TYR A 194 24.89 -14.21 7.83
CA TYR A 194 23.92 -13.45 7.03
C TYR A 194 24.37 -12.01 6.75
N SER A 195 25.48 -11.55 7.32
CA SER A 195 25.92 -10.16 7.22
C SER A 195 26.54 -9.80 5.86
N ASN A 196 26.90 -10.80 5.04
CA ASN A 196 27.61 -10.59 3.77
C ASN A 196 26.68 -10.30 2.58
N ASN A 197 25.39 -10.62 2.68
CA ASN A 197 24.47 -10.38 1.59
C ASN A 197 23.78 -9.01 1.76
N PRO A 198 23.92 -8.07 0.81
CA PRO A 198 23.28 -6.75 0.91
C PRO A 198 21.75 -6.80 0.97
N ASN A 199 21.12 -7.88 0.49
CA ASN A 199 19.67 -8.06 0.50
C ASN A 199 19.12 -8.51 1.86
N ASN A 200 19.98 -8.89 2.81
CA ASN A 200 19.56 -9.18 4.19
C ASN A 200 19.37 -7.92 5.01
N TYR A 201 19.87 -6.76 4.57
CA TYR A 201 19.76 -5.52 5.33
C TYR A 201 18.37 -4.91 5.16
N ILE A 202 17.76 -4.52 6.28
CA ILE A 202 16.46 -3.87 6.28
C ILE A 202 16.58 -2.52 5.56
N PRO A 203 15.80 -2.27 4.49
CA PRO A 203 15.85 -1.01 3.76
C PRO A 203 14.91 0.04 4.36
N GLY A 204 15.18 1.31 4.05
CA GLY A 204 14.32 2.43 4.45
C GLY A 204 14.49 2.86 5.90
N GLU A 205 13.57 3.70 6.34
CA GLU A 205 13.55 4.29 7.69
C GLU A 205 12.65 3.50 8.65
N THR A 206 11.62 2.84 8.14
CA THR A 206 10.67 2.01 8.91
C THR A 206 10.59 0.59 8.35
N VAL A 207 10.15 -0.35 9.18
CA VAL A 207 9.88 -1.74 8.80
C VAL A 207 8.67 -2.29 9.55
N ARG A 208 7.93 -3.20 8.91
CA ARG A 208 6.87 -3.97 9.55
C ARG A 208 7.48 -5.09 10.40
N ARG A 209 7.31 -5.00 11.72
CA ARG A 209 7.75 -5.98 12.73
C ARG A 209 6.56 -6.76 13.25
N VAL A 210 6.71 -8.07 13.42
CA VAL A 210 5.72 -8.90 14.13
C VAL A 210 5.59 -8.37 15.55
N ARG A 211 4.36 -8.06 15.98
CA ARG A 211 4.10 -7.53 17.34
C ARG A 211 4.70 -8.47 18.38
N ARG A 212 5.47 -7.91 19.32
CA ARG A 212 5.93 -8.68 20.48
C ARG A 212 4.71 -9.03 21.33
N LEU A 213 4.57 -10.29 21.70
CA LEU A 213 3.58 -10.67 22.71
C LEU A 213 3.92 -9.92 24.01
N PRO A 214 2.92 -9.32 24.68
CA PRO A 214 3.11 -8.61 25.95
C PRO A 214 3.65 -9.52 27.07
#